data_AF-A0A9X7GME9-F1
#
_entry.id   AF-A0A9X7GME9-F1
#
_cell.length_a   1.000
_cell.length_b   1.000
_cell.length_c   1.000
_cell.angle_alpha   90.00
_cell.angle_beta   90.00
_cell.angle_gamma   90.00
#
_symmetry.space_group_name_H-M   'P 1'
#
loop_
_entity.id
_entity.type
_entity.pdbx_description
1 polymer ?
#
loop_
_entity_poly.entity_id
_entity_poly.type
_entity_poly.pdbx_seq_one_letter_code
_entity_poly.pdbx_strand_id
1 'polypeptide(L)'
;MGVGMLGFERISAKLVGNDAWISTLLFGISVNLMIWIIYQILNQGNGDIIAINQDVLGKWIGGLFNFIFLSYIVLLGATTLHTYIEVVHVWMFPSISSWIIAGAFLGLCYYIVTGGFRVVAGIGFFGIVIPSILIFTFFYPLQYADFQNLFPIAQHSFLEIMKGMKGNMFSFFGFEMLLLYYPFIKKARTSQKYAHYANLVTTIVYTYLMILTLAFFSEKQLASAIWAYLSMIKIIQFPFIERFEYIIVSVWAFFILPNVSFTLWGVSRGIKEALGIKQKYVLPVIILFIFVLSFFLNNRNKINLLNTWTGQIGFVYIYVYLPILWLIQTAKIKLRR
;
A
#
# COMPACT_ATOMS: atom_id res chain seq x y z
N MET A 1 0.02 -3.55 -4.50
CA MET A 1 0.29 -2.46 -5.48
C MET A 1 -0.69 -1.33 -5.26
N GLY A 2 -0.21 -0.09 -5.25
CA GLY A 2 -1.04 1.10 -5.05
C GLY A 2 -0.36 2.35 -5.60
N VAL A 3 -0.75 3.52 -5.10
CA VAL A 3 -0.23 4.82 -5.58
C VAL A 3 1.27 5.00 -5.31
N GLY A 4 1.83 4.33 -4.30
CA GLY A 4 3.26 4.38 -4.00
C GLY A 4 4.14 3.90 -5.15
N MET A 5 3.63 3.00 -6.00
CA MET A 5 4.35 2.51 -7.18
C MET A 5 4.72 3.62 -8.18
N LEU A 6 4.01 4.76 -8.15
CA LEU A 6 4.21 5.83 -9.13
C LEU A 6 5.42 6.74 -8.81
N GLY A 7 5.99 6.67 -7.61
CA GLY A 7 7.04 7.61 -7.20
C GLY A 7 7.94 7.19 -6.04
N PHE A 8 7.91 5.91 -5.63
CA PHE A 8 8.81 5.41 -4.58
C PHE A 8 10.27 5.35 -5.03
N GLU A 9 10.51 5.26 -6.33
CA GLU A 9 11.81 5.15 -6.97
C GLU A 9 12.70 6.31 -6.58
N ARG A 10 12.17 7.54 -6.69
CA ARG A 10 12.85 8.76 -6.25
C ARG A 10 13.23 8.71 -4.77
N ILE A 11 12.34 8.21 -3.91
CA ILE A 11 12.57 8.24 -2.45
C ILE A 11 13.68 7.25 -2.09
N SER A 12 13.64 6.05 -2.65
CA SER A 12 14.66 5.02 -2.43
C SER A 12 16.01 5.45 -2.99
N ALA A 13 16.04 5.96 -4.23
CA ALA A 13 17.27 6.44 -4.87
C ALA A 13 17.91 7.63 -4.13
N LYS A 14 17.11 8.52 -3.51
CA LYS A 14 17.66 9.58 -2.66
C LYS A 14 18.38 9.07 -1.40
N LEU A 15 18.08 7.86 -0.95
CA LEU A 15 18.67 7.29 0.27
C LEU A 15 19.94 6.48 -0.02
N VAL A 16 19.98 5.75 -1.14
CA VAL A 16 21.04 4.78 -1.44
C VAL A 16 21.47 4.76 -2.92
N GLY A 17 21.13 5.81 -3.68
CA GLY A 17 21.53 5.98 -5.08
C GLY A 17 21.16 4.76 -5.94
N ASN A 18 22.17 4.27 -6.67
CA ASN A 18 22.05 3.12 -7.56
C ASN A 18 21.78 1.80 -6.83
N ASP A 19 22.01 1.71 -5.51
CA ASP A 19 21.73 0.50 -4.72
C ASP A 19 20.25 0.38 -4.31
N ALA A 20 19.41 1.33 -4.72
CA ALA A 20 17.99 1.37 -4.40
C ALA A 20 17.21 0.14 -4.86
N TRP A 21 17.61 -0.51 -5.96
CA TRP A 21 16.98 -1.76 -6.41
C TRP A 21 17.28 -2.93 -5.45
N ILE A 22 18.48 -2.97 -4.86
CA ILE A 22 18.84 -3.95 -3.83
C ILE A 22 17.99 -3.72 -2.58
N SER A 23 17.85 -2.48 -2.12
CA SER A 23 16.97 -2.12 -1.00
C SER A 23 15.51 -2.52 -1.25
N THR A 24 15.05 -2.42 -2.50
CA THR A 24 13.68 -2.81 -2.90
C THR A 24 13.49 -4.31 -2.83
N LEU A 25 14.46 -5.07 -3.35
CA LEU A 25 14.46 -6.53 -3.31
C LEU A 25 14.50 -7.05 -1.86
N LEU A 26 15.39 -6.50 -1.03
CA LEU A 26 15.49 -6.84 0.39
C LEU A 26 14.21 -6.53 1.15
N PHE A 27 13.51 -5.43 0.81
CA PHE A 27 12.20 -5.15 1.38
C PHE A 27 11.18 -6.20 1.02
N GLY A 28 11.09 -6.59 -0.26
CA GLY A 28 10.21 -7.67 -0.70
C GLY A 28 10.48 -9.01 0.01
N ILE A 29 11.75 -9.34 0.24
CA ILE A 29 12.14 -10.52 1.04
C ILE A 29 11.67 -10.39 2.49
N SER A 30 11.87 -9.22 3.12
CA SER A 30 11.40 -8.96 4.48
C SER A 30 9.87 -9.07 4.61
N VAL A 31 9.12 -8.69 3.58
CA VAL A 31 7.66 -8.82 3.54
C VAL A 31 7.25 -10.30 3.50
N ASN A 32 7.99 -11.18 2.84
CA ASN A 32 7.71 -12.62 2.90
C ASN A 32 7.83 -13.16 4.33
N LEU A 33 8.87 -12.74 5.07
CA LEU A 33 9.00 -13.09 6.48
C LEU A 33 7.79 -12.59 7.27
N MET A 34 7.35 -11.36 7.03
CA MET A 34 6.20 -10.81 7.74
C MET A 34 4.86 -11.47 7.39
N ILE A 35 4.65 -11.86 6.13
CA ILE A 35 3.51 -12.67 5.73
C ILE A 35 3.51 -13.99 6.49
N TRP A 36 4.67 -14.66 6.60
CA TRP A 36 4.77 -15.88 7.39
C TRP A 36 4.40 -15.65 8.85
N ILE A 37 4.90 -14.60 9.51
CA ILE A 37 4.54 -14.24 10.89
C ILE A 37 3.03 -13.99 11.03
N ILE A 38 2.43 -13.22 10.11
CA ILE A 38 0.98 -12.96 10.09
C ILE A 38 0.20 -14.26 10.03
N TYR A 39 0.57 -15.19 9.15
CA TYR A 39 -0.08 -16.51 9.07
C TYR A 39 0.16 -17.35 10.32
N GLN A 40 1.31 -17.26 10.99
CA GLN A 40 1.49 -17.95 12.27
C GLN A 40 0.53 -17.41 13.34
N ILE A 41 0.39 -16.10 13.46
CA ILE A 41 -0.52 -15.44 14.41
C ILE A 41 -1.97 -15.90 14.15
N LEU A 42 -2.39 -15.84 12.89
CA LEU A 42 -3.76 -16.13 12.46
C LEU A 42 -4.10 -17.63 12.50
N ASN A 43 -3.16 -18.52 12.20
CA ASN A 43 -3.37 -19.96 12.27
C ASN A 43 -3.43 -20.48 13.71
N GLN A 44 -2.74 -19.81 14.64
CA GLN A 44 -2.75 -20.15 16.06
C GLN A 44 -3.90 -19.47 16.84
N GLY A 45 -4.44 -18.39 16.29
CA GLY A 45 -5.52 -17.62 16.88
C GLY A 45 -6.91 -18.05 16.42
N ASN A 46 -7.93 -17.56 17.12
CA ASN A 46 -9.33 -17.74 16.74
C ASN A 46 -9.89 -16.39 16.28
N GLY A 47 -10.11 -16.23 14.98
CA GLY A 47 -10.69 -15.01 14.40
C GLY A 47 -9.66 -14.09 13.75
N ASP A 48 -9.95 -12.79 13.76
CA ASP A 48 -9.07 -11.75 13.22
C ASP A 48 -8.13 -11.18 14.30
N ILE A 49 -7.28 -10.24 13.92
CA ILE A 49 -6.35 -9.58 14.83
C ILE A 49 -7.04 -8.88 16.01
N ILE A 50 -8.30 -8.44 15.85
CA ILE A 50 -9.04 -7.76 16.91
C ILE A 50 -9.32 -8.74 18.05
N ALA A 51 -9.82 -9.93 17.71
CA ALA A 51 -10.04 -11.02 18.66
C ALA A 51 -8.70 -11.51 19.25
N ILE A 52 -7.70 -11.74 18.40
CA ILE A 52 -6.39 -12.26 18.84
C ILE A 52 -5.71 -11.32 19.85
N ASN A 53 -5.75 -10.02 19.61
CA ASN A 53 -5.17 -9.05 20.55
C ASN A 53 -5.87 -9.08 21.91
N GLN A 54 -7.20 -9.23 21.95
CA GLN A 54 -7.94 -9.36 23.20
C GLN A 54 -7.65 -10.68 23.91
N ASP A 55 -7.54 -11.78 23.17
CA ASP A 55 -7.25 -13.10 23.74
C ASP A 55 -5.82 -13.20 24.29
N VAL A 56 -4.85 -12.63 23.58
CA VAL A 56 -3.43 -12.72 23.92
C VAL A 56 -3.02 -11.65 24.93
N LEU A 57 -3.53 -10.42 24.85
CA LEU A 57 -3.08 -9.30 25.70
C LEU A 57 -4.14 -8.86 26.72
N GLY A 58 -5.34 -9.45 26.69
CA GLY A 58 -6.46 -9.04 27.52
C GLY A 58 -7.22 -7.84 26.95
N LYS A 59 -8.39 -7.54 27.53
CA LYS A 59 -9.34 -6.54 27.02
C LYS A 59 -8.74 -5.13 26.88
N TRP A 60 -7.95 -4.68 27.86
CA TRP A 60 -7.43 -3.31 27.91
C TRP A 60 -6.23 -3.11 26.97
N ILE A 61 -5.16 -3.89 27.16
CA ILE A 61 -3.95 -3.78 26.34
C ILE A 61 -4.25 -4.20 24.90
N GLY A 62 -4.99 -5.29 24.70
CA GLY A 62 -5.45 -5.71 23.38
C GLY A 62 -6.34 -4.67 22.71
N GLY A 63 -7.24 -4.04 23.48
CA GLY A 63 -8.07 -2.93 23.01
C GLY A 63 -7.26 -1.72 22.53
N LEU A 64 -6.18 -1.35 23.24
CA LEU A 64 -5.29 -0.28 22.82
C LEU A 64 -4.59 -0.60 21.50
N PHE A 65 -4.02 -1.80 21.33
CA PHE A 65 -3.38 -2.20 20.08
C PHE A 65 -4.37 -2.31 18.91
N ASN A 66 -5.61 -2.75 19.19
CA ASN A 66 -6.68 -2.73 18.20
C ASN A 66 -7.02 -1.31 17.75
N PHE A 67 -7.10 -0.36 18.69
CA PHE A 67 -7.32 1.05 18.34
C PHE A 67 -6.18 1.58 17.47
N ILE A 68 -4.92 1.38 17.87
CA ILE A 68 -3.74 1.79 17.10
C ILE A 68 -3.77 1.19 15.69
N PHE A 69 -4.07 -0.10 15.57
CA PHE A 69 -4.16 -0.78 14.28
C PHE A 69 -5.26 -0.19 13.40
N LEU A 70 -6.47 -0.03 13.93
CA LEU A 70 -7.61 0.49 13.16
C LEU A 70 -7.36 1.94 12.74
N SER A 71 -6.76 2.77 13.60
CA SER A 71 -6.33 4.12 13.24
C SER A 71 -5.28 4.11 12.14
N TYR A 72 -4.27 3.22 12.23
CA TYR A 72 -3.28 3.03 11.18
C TYR A 72 -3.92 2.64 9.84
N ILE A 73 -4.85 1.68 9.84
CA ILE A 73 -5.55 1.27 8.62
C ILE A 73 -6.35 2.45 8.03
N VAL A 74 -7.06 3.24 8.84
CA VAL A 74 -7.72 4.48 8.36
C VAL A 74 -6.73 5.43 7.69
N LEU A 75 -5.57 5.66 8.34
CA LEU A 75 -4.51 6.51 7.79
C LEU A 75 -3.99 5.96 6.46
N LEU A 76 -3.81 4.64 6.33
CA LEU A 76 -3.37 3.99 5.10
C LEU A 76 -4.33 4.28 3.93
N GLY A 77 -5.64 4.12 4.14
CA GLY A 77 -6.64 4.42 3.10
C GLY A 77 -6.73 5.91 2.77
N ALA A 78 -6.70 6.79 3.78
CA ALA A 78 -6.72 8.23 3.59
C ALA A 78 -5.48 8.70 2.80
N THR A 79 -4.30 8.19 3.18
CA THR A 79 -3.03 8.47 2.49
C THR A 79 -3.09 8.01 1.04
N THR A 80 -3.58 6.79 0.80
CA THR A 80 -3.68 6.22 -0.55
C THR A 80 -4.62 7.05 -1.43
N LEU A 81 -5.79 7.46 -0.90
CA LEU A 81 -6.74 8.29 -1.63
C LEU A 81 -6.14 9.67 -1.94
N HIS A 82 -5.65 10.41 -0.95
CA HIS A 82 -5.18 11.78 -1.18
C HIS A 82 -3.91 11.85 -2.01
N THR A 83 -3.04 10.85 -1.90
CA THR A 83 -1.86 10.73 -2.77
C THR A 83 -2.30 10.47 -4.22
N TYR A 84 -3.39 9.73 -4.46
CA TYR A 84 -3.95 9.57 -5.80
C TYR A 84 -4.65 10.84 -6.31
N ILE A 85 -5.39 11.56 -5.46
CA ILE A 85 -5.98 12.85 -5.83
C ILE A 85 -4.90 13.84 -6.27
N GLU A 86 -3.74 13.84 -5.60
CA GLU A 86 -2.60 14.64 -6.01
C GLU A 86 -2.10 14.26 -7.40
N VAL A 87 -1.99 12.96 -7.72
CA VAL A 87 -1.66 12.49 -9.07
C VAL A 87 -2.69 13.01 -10.07
N VAL A 88 -3.98 12.91 -9.78
CA VAL A 88 -5.05 13.41 -10.66
C VAL A 88 -4.91 14.91 -10.89
N HIS A 89 -4.61 15.70 -9.86
CA HIS A 89 -4.42 17.15 -10.00
C HIS A 89 -3.20 17.53 -10.82
N VAL A 90 -2.05 16.91 -10.53
CA VAL A 90 -0.79 17.23 -11.21
C VAL A 90 -0.87 16.85 -12.68
N TRP A 91 -1.53 15.73 -12.99
CA TRP A 91 -1.48 15.16 -14.32
C TRP A 91 -2.69 15.46 -15.16
N MET A 92 -3.91 15.38 -14.59
CA MET A 92 -5.17 15.37 -15.34
C MET A 92 -6.02 16.62 -15.19
N PHE A 93 -6.31 17.02 -13.95
CA PHE A 93 -7.26 18.11 -13.63
C PHE A 93 -6.70 19.10 -12.58
N PRO A 94 -5.85 20.05 -12.98
CA PRO A 94 -5.20 20.98 -12.05
C PRO A 94 -6.16 21.96 -11.35
N SER A 95 -7.31 22.25 -11.96
CA SER A 95 -8.29 23.23 -11.48
C SER A 95 -9.41 22.65 -10.62
N ILE A 96 -9.57 21.32 -10.59
CA ILE A 96 -10.61 20.68 -9.77
C ILE A 96 -10.20 20.74 -8.30
N SER A 97 -11.16 20.94 -7.41
CA SER A 97 -10.91 20.92 -5.98
C SER A 97 -10.79 19.49 -5.46
N SER A 98 -9.83 19.24 -4.55
CA SER A 98 -9.55 17.89 -4.01
C SER A 98 -10.77 17.19 -3.43
N TRP A 99 -11.66 17.95 -2.76
CA TRP A 99 -12.85 17.41 -2.12
C TRP A 99 -13.87 16.86 -3.13
N ILE A 100 -13.92 17.37 -4.37
CA ILE A 100 -14.84 16.88 -5.41
C ILE A 100 -14.42 15.46 -5.81
N ILE A 101 -13.13 15.26 -6.09
CA ILE A 101 -12.58 13.95 -6.44
C ILE A 101 -12.71 12.99 -5.26
N ALA A 102 -12.38 13.45 -4.04
CA ALA A 102 -12.55 12.65 -2.83
C ALA A 102 -14.00 12.20 -2.62
N GLY A 103 -14.96 13.11 -2.77
CA GLY A 103 -16.40 12.82 -2.61
C GLY A 103 -16.89 11.79 -3.62
N ALA A 104 -16.52 11.94 -4.89
CA ALA A 104 -16.86 10.96 -5.93
C ALA A 104 -16.27 9.57 -5.63
N PHE A 105 -14.98 9.52 -5.27
CA PHE A 105 -14.28 8.27 -4.98
C PHE A 105 -14.83 7.58 -3.73
N LEU A 106 -15.08 8.34 -2.66
CA LEU A 106 -15.64 7.83 -1.41
C LEU A 106 -17.10 7.42 -1.57
N GLY A 107 -17.88 8.08 -2.43
CA GLY A 107 -19.23 7.67 -2.78
C GLY A 107 -19.26 6.30 -3.47
N LEU A 108 -18.33 6.06 -4.42
CA LEU A 108 -18.14 4.75 -5.03
C LEU A 108 -17.71 3.69 -4.01
N CYS A 109 -16.74 4.01 -3.15
CA CYS A 109 -16.33 3.10 -2.08
C CYS A 109 -17.49 2.78 -1.12
N TYR A 110 -18.32 3.75 -0.76
CA TYR A 110 -19.51 3.52 0.07
C TYR A 110 -20.43 2.49 -0.59
N TYR A 111 -20.77 2.69 -1.87
CA TYR A 111 -21.59 1.76 -2.63
C TYR A 111 -20.99 0.34 -2.64
N ILE A 112 -19.70 0.22 -2.95
CA ILE A 112 -18.98 -1.07 -2.98
C ILE A 112 -19.01 -1.77 -1.61
N VAL A 113 -18.69 -1.05 -0.54
CA VAL A 113 -18.58 -1.62 0.82
C VAL A 113 -19.95 -2.01 1.36
N THR A 114 -21.01 -1.25 1.05
CA THR A 114 -22.38 -1.62 1.43
C THR A 114 -22.89 -2.89 0.73
N GLY A 115 -22.35 -3.22 -0.45
CA GLY A 115 -22.57 -4.50 -1.12
C GLY A 115 -21.95 -5.72 -0.41
N GLY A 116 -21.15 -5.50 0.63
CA GLY A 116 -20.54 -6.53 1.47
C GLY A 116 -19.21 -7.07 0.93
N PHE A 117 -18.56 -7.95 1.70
CA PHE A 117 -17.17 -8.36 1.45
C PHE A 117 -16.95 -9.01 0.08
N ARG A 118 -17.94 -9.76 -0.44
CA ARG A 118 -17.84 -10.40 -1.77
C ARG A 118 -17.70 -9.36 -2.89
N VAL A 119 -18.39 -8.22 -2.77
CA VAL A 119 -18.29 -7.11 -3.73
C VAL A 119 -16.93 -6.42 -3.59
N VAL A 120 -16.45 -6.22 -2.37
CA VAL A 120 -15.10 -5.66 -2.11
C VAL A 120 -14.00 -6.57 -2.70
N ALA A 121 -14.10 -7.88 -2.49
CA ALA A 121 -13.17 -8.84 -3.09
C ALA A 121 -13.26 -8.85 -4.63
N GLY A 122 -14.48 -8.73 -5.18
CA GLY A 122 -14.73 -8.63 -6.61
C GLY A 122 -14.08 -7.39 -7.24
N ILE A 123 -14.21 -6.21 -6.61
CA ILE A 123 -13.50 -5.01 -7.11
C ILE A 123 -11.98 -5.15 -6.98
N GLY A 124 -11.49 -5.90 -5.98
CA GLY A 124 -10.08 -6.26 -5.86
C GLY A 124 -9.56 -7.06 -7.06
N PHE A 125 -10.36 -8.02 -7.54
CA PHE A 125 -10.04 -8.77 -8.76
C PHE A 125 -9.98 -7.86 -9.99
N PHE A 126 -11.01 -7.03 -10.22
CA PHE A 126 -11.03 -6.09 -11.34
C PHE A 126 -9.92 -5.04 -11.26
N GLY A 127 -9.53 -4.65 -10.05
CA GLY A 127 -8.42 -3.74 -9.82
C GLY A 127 -7.05 -4.27 -10.20
N ILE A 128 -6.93 -5.58 -10.46
CA ILE A 128 -5.73 -6.19 -11.05
C ILE A 128 -5.94 -6.48 -12.54
N VAL A 129 -7.10 -7.04 -12.89
CA VAL A 129 -7.37 -7.48 -14.27
C VAL A 129 -7.44 -6.29 -15.24
N ILE A 130 -8.14 -5.20 -14.89
CA ILE A 130 -8.29 -4.04 -15.79
C ILE A 130 -6.93 -3.37 -16.02
N PRO A 131 -6.13 -3.04 -14.98
CA PRO A 131 -4.83 -2.42 -15.22
C PRO A 131 -3.79 -3.36 -15.83
N SER A 132 -4.02 -4.68 -15.86
CA SER A 132 -3.08 -5.61 -16.49
C SER A 132 -2.87 -5.34 -17.99
N ILE A 133 -3.84 -4.68 -18.65
CA ILE A 133 -3.71 -4.19 -20.03
C ILE A 133 -2.53 -3.21 -20.18
N LEU A 134 -2.17 -2.49 -19.12
CA LEU A 134 -1.06 -1.54 -19.14
C LEU A 134 0.32 -2.23 -19.02
N ILE A 135 0.40 -3.56 -18.92
CA ILE A 135 1.70 -4.24 -18.73
C ILE A 135 2.73 -3.90 -19.81
N PHE A 136 2.28 -3.65 -21.05
CA PHE A 136 3.15 -3.27 -22.16
C PHE A 136 3.82 -1.90 -21.98
N THR A 137 3.19 -0.98 -21.23
CA THR A 137 3.75 0.34 -20.96
C THR A 137 4.95 0.28 -20.03
N PHE A 138 5.11 -0.81 -19.26
CA PHE A 138 6.30 -1.04 -18.45
C PHE A 138 7.54 -1.29 -19.30
N PHE A 139 7.40 -1.93 -20.47
CA PHE A 139 8.54 -2.29 -21.32
C PHE A 139 8.93 -1.20 -22.31
N TYR A 140 8.01 -0.32 -22.69
CA TYR A 140 8.28 0.70 -23.70
C TYR A 140 9.46 1.64 -23.35
N PRO A 141 9.62 2.14 -22.11
CA PRO A 141 10.75 3.00 -21.77
C PRO A 141 12.12 2.33 -21.84
N LEU A 142 12.17 0.99 -21.91
CA LEU A 142 13.42 0.22 -21.93
C LEU A 142 14.32 0.59 -23.11
N GLN A 143 13.74 1.00 -24.24
CA GLN A 143 14.51 1.42 -25.43
C GLN A 143 15.29 2.74 -25.22
N TYR A 144 14.94 3.50 -24.19
CA TYR A 144 15.61 4.76 -23.81
C TYR A 144 16.48 4.59 -22.55
N ALA A 145 16.54 3.38 -22.00
CA ALA A 145 17.30 3.10 -20.79
C ALA A 145 18.79 3.01 -21.11
N ASP A 146 19.62 3.76 -20.38
CA ASP A 146 21.06 3.60 -20.38
C ASP A 146 21.49 2.85 -19.11
N PHE A 147 21.78 1.56 -19.27
CA PHE A 147 22.19 0.69 -18.16
C PHE A 147 23.55 1.07 -17.56
N GLN A 148 24.34 1.95 -18.20
CA GLN A 148 25.54 2.50 -17.58
C GLN A 148 25.20 3.34 -16.34
N ASN A 149 24.00 3.92 -16.27
CA ASN A 149 23.53 4.68 -15.11
C ASN A 149 23.33 3.81 -13.86
N LEU A 150 23.25 2.48 -13.99
CA LEU A 150 23.21 1.58 -12.83
C LEU A 150 24.57 1.44 -12.14
N PHE A 151 25.65 1.78 -12.82
CA PHE A 151 26.98 1.75 -12.24
C PHE A 151 27.29 3.07 -11.56
N PRO A 152 28.10 3.05 -10.51
CA PRO A 152 28.64 1.87 -9.81
C PRO A 152 27.58 1.13 -8.95
N ILE A 153 27.71 -0.20 -8.85
CA ILE A 153 26.82 -1.07 -8.06
C ILE A 153 27.48 -1.43 -6.73
N ALA A 154 26.68 -1.53 -5.66
CA ALA A 154 27.07 -1.93 -4.31
C ALA A 154 28.13 -1.01 -3.68
N GLN A 155 27.94 0.31 -3.81
CA GLN A 155 28.82 1.29 -3.17
C GLN A 155 28.49 1.52 -1.69
N HIS A 156 27.23 1.31 -1.32
CA HIS A 156 26.77 1.49 0.05
C HIS A 156 27.02 0.23 0.88
N SER A 157 27.31 0.44 2.16
CA SER A 157 27.39 -0.67 3.12
C SER A 157 26.03 -1.36 3.26
N PHE A 158 26.03 -2.62 3.69
CA PHE A 158 24.79 -3.37 3.91
C PHE A 158 23.81 -2.64 4.85
N LEU A 159 24.31 -1.97 5.89
CA LEU A 159 23.49 -1.19 6.81
C LEU A 159 22.85 0.04 6.16
N GLU A 160 23.54 0.68 5.21
CA GLU A 160 23.00 1.80 4.44
C GLU A 160 21.93 1.33 3.46
N ILE A 161 22.16 0.21 2.76
CA ILE A 161 21.16 -0.44 1.91
C ILE A 161 19.91 -0.80 2.72
N MET A 162 20.08 -1.30 3.95
CA MET A 162 18.96 -1.54 4.87
C MET A 162 18.25 -0.24 5.30
N LYS A 163 18.96 0.88 5.45
CA LYS A 163 18.30 2.18 5.71
C LYS A 163 17.49 2.65 4.48
N GLY A 164 17.96 2.35 3.27
CA GLY A 164 17.26 2.62 2.00
C GLY A 164 15.88 1.97 1.90
N MET A 165 15.65 0.87 2.62
CA MET A 165 14.35 0.20 2.74
C MET A 165 13.23 1.15 3.22
N LYS A 166 13.55 2.22 3.94
CA LYS A 166 12.59 3.26 4.36
C LYS A 166 11.83 3.88 3.19
N GLY A 167 12.46 4.01 2.02
CA GLY A 167 11.81 4.54 0.81
C GLY A 167 10.73 3.62 0.25
N ASN A 168 10.75 2.33 0.62
CA ASN A 168 9.83 1.31 0.10
C ASN A 168 8.63 1.04 1.03
N MET A 169 8.68 1.50 2.28
CA MET A 169 7.73 1.11 3.34
C MET A 169 6.27 1.30 2.91
N PHE A 170 5.89 2.52 2.55
CA PHE A 170 4.51 2.83 2.17
C PHE A 170 4.04 2.04 0.94
N SER A 171 4.91 1.85 -0.06
CA SER A 171 4.53 1.24 -1.34
C SER A 171 4.21 -0.25 -1.22
N PHE A 172 4.86 -0.95 -0.28
CA PHE A 172 4.64 -2.38 -0.04
C PHE A 172 3.54 -2.66 0.98
N PHE A 173 3.11 -1.68 1.79
CA PHE A 173 2.03 -1.87 2.75
C PHE A 173 0.69 -2.15 2.07
N GLY A 174 -0.16 -2.89 2.79
CA GLY A 174 -1.44 -3.43 2.35
C GLY A 174 -1.56 -4.95 2.55
N PHE A 175 -0.45 -5.68 2.68
CA PHE A 175 -0.49 -7.13 2.97
C PHE A 175 -0.99 -7.42 4.39
N GLU A 176 -0.81 -6.49 5.32
CA GLU A 176 -1.31 -6.55 6.69
C GLU A 176 -2.84 -6.55 6.77
N MET A 177 -3.55 -6.18 5.70
CA MET A 177 -5.01 -6.32 5.63
C MET A 177 -5.47 -7.78 5.77
N LEU A 178 -4.58 -8.75 5.50
CA LEU A 178 -4.80 -10.16 5.82
C LEU A 178 -5.21 -10.38 7.28
N LEU A 179 -4.70 -9.57 8.21
CA LEU A 179 -5.03 -9.64 9.63
C LEU A 179 -6.52 -9.45 9.93
N LEU A 180 -7.26 -8.76 9.06
CA LEU A 180 -8.72 -8.56 9.17
C LEU A 180 -9.50 -9.54 8.29
N TYR A 181 -8.93 -9.94 7.15
CA TYR A 181 -9.68 -10.68 6.12
C TYR A 181 -9.59 -12.18 6.27
N TYR A 182 -8.58 -12.65 6.99
CA TYR A 182 -8.30 -14.07 7.16
C TYR A 182 -9.52 -14.93 7.51
N PRO A 183 -10.44 -14.52 8.43
CA PRO A 183 -11.64 -15.31 8.74
C PRO A 183 -12.62 -15.47 7.56
N PHE A 184 -12.53 -14.59 6.56
CA PHE A 184 -13.42 -14.58 5.40
C PHE A 184 -12.84 -15.35 4.20
N ILE A 185 -11.59 -15.85 4.32
CA ILE A 185 -10.94 -16.60 3.26
C ILE A 185 -11.36 -18.07 3.34
N LYS A 186 -11.92 -18.59 2.24
CA LYS A 186 -12.21 -20.02 2.10
C LYS A 186 -10.91 -20.83 2.18
N LYS A 187 -10.83 -21.80 3.08
CA LYS A 187 -9.61 -22.59 3.36
C LYS A 187 -8.40 -21.71 3.74
N ALA A 188 -8.61 -20.73 4.62
CA ALA A 188 -7.64 -19.72 5.04
C ALA A 188 -6.23 -20.26 5.34
N ARG A 189 -6.11 -21.37 6.07
CA ARG A 189 -4.80 -21.99 6.39
C ARG A 189 -3.95 -22.34 5.17
N THR A 190 -4.59 -22.74 4.06
CA THR A 190 -3.89 -23.08 2.80
C THR A 190 -3.68 -21.87 1.88
N SER A 191 -4.21 -20.70 2.25
CA SER A 191 -4.15 -19.50 1.41
C SER A 191 -2.78 -18.80 1.44
N GLN A 192 -1.90 -19.16 2.38
CA GLN A 192 -0.59 -18.54 2.58
C GLN A 192 0.27 -18.49 1.31
N LYS A 193 0.24 -19.55 0.50
CA LYS A 193 0.97 -19.58 -0.78
C LYS A 193 0.57 -18.44 -1.71
N TYR A 194 -0.71 -18.08 -1.75
CA TYR A 194 -1.20 -16.99 -2.61
C TYR A 194 -0.73 -15.62 -2.11
N ALA A 195 -0.61 -15.43 -0.79
CA ALA A 195 -0.02 -14.21 -0.23
C ALA A 195 1.47 -14.08 -0.61
N HIS A 196 2.24 -15.16 -0.52
CA HIS A 196 3.64 -15.16 -0.97
C HIS A 196 3.77 -14.94 -2.47
N TYR A 197 2.93 -15.57 -3.31
CA TYR A 197 2.93 -15.31 -4.75
C TYR A 197 2.59 -13.86 -5.09
N ALA A 198 1.60 -13.27 -4.41
CA ALA A 198 1.25 -11.86 -4.60
C ALA A 198 2.42 -10.91 -4.23
N ASN A 199 3.12 -11.20 -3.13
CA ASN A 199 4.30 -10.45 -2.74
C ASN A 199 5.48 -10.65 -3.71
N LEU A 200 5.69 -11.87 -4.21
CA LEU A 200 6.72 -12.15 -5.21
C LEU A 200 6.48 -11.33 -6.48
N VAL A 201 5.26 -11.34 -7.02
CA VAL A 201 4.90 -10.55 -8.20
C VAL A 201 5.10 -9.05 -7.93
N THR A 202 4.66 -8.55 -6.78
CA THR A 202 4.86 -7.13 -6.41
C THR A 202 6.34 -6.78 -6.32
N THR A 203 7.15 -7.64 -5.69
CA THR A 203 8.59 -7.44 -5.53
C THR A 203 9.30 -7.42 -6.88
N ILE A 204 8.96 -8.34 -7.80
CA ILE A 204 9.52 -8.38 -9.15
C ILE A 204 9.19 -7.10 -9.90
N VAL A 205 7.91 -6.70 -9.92
CA VAL A 205 7.49 -5.47 -10.62
C VAL A 205 8.14 -4.23 -10.04
N TYR A 206 8.22 -4.10 -8.71
CA TYR A 206 8.82 -2.92 -8.08
C TYR A 206 10.33 -2.87 -8.28
N THR A 207 11.01 -4.02 -8.20
CA THR A 207 12.46 -4.09 -8.47
C THR A 207 12.74 -3.78 -9.94
N TYR A 208 11.92 -4.29 -10.87
CA TYR A 208 12.01 -3.96 -12.29
C TYR A 208 11.83 -2.46 -12.53
N LEU A 209 10.79 -1.85 -11.97
CA LEU A 209 10.54 -0.41 -12.11
C LEU A 209 11.66 0.44 -11.50
N MET A 210 12.24 0.01 -10.38
CA MET A 210 13.41 0.67 -9.80
C MET A 210 14.63 0.61 -10.73
N ILE A 211 14.94 -0.57 -11.28
CA ILE A 211 16.05 -0.73 -12.24
C ILE A 211 15.80 0.13 -13.48
N LEU A 212 14.59 0.09 -14.02
CA LEU A 212 14.20 0.87 -15.19
C LEU A 212 14.32 2.37 -14.94
N THR A 213 13.87 2.87 -13.79
CA THR A 213 13.98 4.30 -13.44
C THR A 213 15.43 4.74 -13.26
N LEU A 214 16.27 3.93 -12.63
CA LEU A 214 17.70 4.22 -12.49
C LEU A 214 18.43 4.21 -13.84
N ALA A 215 18.05 3.31 -14.76
CA ALA A 215 18.64 3.26 -16.09
C ALA A 215 18.14 4.41 -17.00
N PHE A 216 16.87 4.82 -16.84
CA PHE A 216 16.24 5.84 -17.68
C PHE A 216 16.62 7.27 -17.28
N PHE A 217 16.69 7.58 -15.98
CA PHE A 217 16.98 8.93 -15.49
C PHE A 217 18.43 9.07 -15.05
N SER A 218 19.05 10.21 -15.33
CA SER A 218 20.22 10.63 -14.56
C SER A 218 19.83 10.90 -13.10
N GLU A 219 20.79 10.80 -12.17
CA GLU A 219 20.56 11.00 -10.74
C GLU A 219 19.83 12.32 -10.42
N LYS A 220 20.25 13.42 -11.05
CA LYS A 220 19.62 14.75 -10.87
C LYS A 220 18.19 14.78 -11.41
N GLN A 221 17.92 14.13 -12.54
CA GLN A 221 16.56 14.04 -13.09
C GLN A 221 15.66 13.22 -12.17
N LEU A 222 16.11 12.05 -11.71
CA LEU A 222 15.34 11.20 -10.81
C LEU A 222 15.00 11.92 -9.49
N ALA A 223 15.96 12.67 -8.93
CA ALA A 223 15.76 13.45 -7.71
C ALA A 223 14.63 14.50 -7.83
N SER A 224 14.36 14.98 -9.04
CA SER A 224 13.30 15.94 -9.36
C SER A 224 11.98 15.29 -9.81
N ALA A 225 12.02 14.05 -10.30
CA ALA A 225 10.87 13.31 -10.82
C ALA A 225 9.97 12.77 -9.69
N ILE A 226 9.05 13.60 -9.20
CA ILE A 226 8.13 13.23 -8.09
C ILE A 226 7.37 11.93 -8.40
N TRP A 227 6.88 11.82 -9.64
CA TRP A 227 6.17 10.66 -10.16
C TRP A 227 7.01 10.04 -11.26
N ALA A 228 8.06 9.31 -10.87
CA ALA A 228 9.10 8.81 -11.77
C ALA A 228 8.50 7.96 -12.90
N TYR A 229 7.66 6.98 -12.57
CA TYR A 229 6.98 6.15 -13.56
C TYR A 229 6.12 6.98 -14.53
N LEU A 230 5.28 7.89 -14.01
CA LEU A 230 4.45 8.75 -14.87
C LEU A 230 5.29 9.68 -15.78
N SER A 231 6.48 10.05 -15.33
CA SER A 231 7.39 10.90 -16.11
C SER A 231 8.05 10.11 -17.25
N MET A 232 8.38 8.83 -17.05
CA MET A 232 8.92 7.97 -18.11
C MET A 232 7.90 7.74 -19.22
N ILE A 233 6.66 7.40 -18.88
CA ILE A 233 5.61 7.08 -19.88
C ILE A 233 5.21 8.28 -20.74
N LYS A 234 5.57 9.53 -20.38
CA LYS A 234 5.29 10.73 -21.20
C LYS A 234 5.93 10.66 -22.58
N ILE A 235 6.98 9.86 -22.75
CA ILE A 235 7.65 9.68 -24.04
C ILE A 235 6.81 8.87 -25.03
N ILE A 236 5.80 8.14 -24.55
CA ILE A 236 4.89 7.36 -25.39
C ILE A 236 3.97 8.34 -26.12
N GLN A 237 4.17 8.48 -27.43
CA GLN A 237 3.33 9.29 -28.30
C GLN A 237 2.65 8.40 -29.35
N PHE A 238 1.32 8.48 -29.42
CA PHE A 238 0.56 7.85 -30.49
C PHE A 238 -0.02 8.93 -31.41
N PRO A 239 -0.12 8.70 -32.73
CA PRO A 239 -0.67 9.69 -33.67
C PRO A 239 -2.09 10.16 -33.33
N PHE A 240 -2.86 9.33 -32.61
CA PHE A 240 -4.25 9.55 -32.26
C PHE A 240 -4.49 9.82 -30.76
N ILE A 241 -3.45 9.74 -29.91
CA ILE A 241 -3.56 10.02 -28.47
C ILE A 241 -2.46 11.03 -28.11
N GLU A 242 -2.87 12.28 -27.89
CA GLU A 242 -1.96 13.36 -27.50
C GLU A 242 -1.47 13.24 -26.04
N ARG A 243 -2.30 12.66 -25.15
CA ARG A 243 -2.03 12.60 -23.70
C ARG A 243 -2.22 11.20 -23.14
N PHE A 244 -1.31 10.30 -23.48
CA PHE A 244 -1.38 8.90 -23.04
C PHE A 244 -1.35 8.74 -21.51
N GLU A 245 -0.73 9.69 -20.81
CA GLU A 245 -0.72 9.73 -19.34
C GLU A 245 -2.12 9.82 -18.73
N TYR A 246 -3.11 10.39 -19.44
CA TYR A 246 -4.50 10.47 -18.97
C TYR A 246 -5.14 9.09 -18.84
N ILE A 247 -4.86 8.23 -19.82
CA ILE A 247 -5.34 6.85 -19.81
C ILE A 247 -4.72 6.12 -18.63
N ILE A 248 -3.42 6.28 -18.40
CA ILE A 248 -2.73 5.62 -17.29
C ILE A 248 -3.26 6.09 -15.94
N VAL A 249 -3.41 7.40 -15.72
CA VAL A 249 -3.95 7.94 -14.47
C VAL A 249 -5.39 7.49 -14.23
N SER A 250 -6.21 7.41 -15.28
CA SER A 250 -7.60 6.96 -15.21
C SER A 250 -7.69 5.46 -14.89
N VAL A 251 -6.90 4.63 -15.58
CA VAL A 251 -6.83 3.19 -15.30
C VAL A 251 -6.25 2.92 -13.91
N TRP A 252 -5.36 3.77 -13.41
CA TRP A 252 -4.84 3.67 -12.05
C TRP A 252 -5.91 3.80 -10.97
N ALA A 253 -7.03 4.48 -11.25
CA ALA A 253 -8.17 4.53 -10.35
C ALA A 253 -8.63 3.11 -9.94
N PHE A 254 -8.53 2.14 -10.85
CA PHE A 254 -8.89 0.75 -10.59
C PHE A 254 -7.91 0.04 -9.65
N PHE A 255 -6.65 0.46 -9.55
CA PHE A 255 -5.76 0.01 -8.47
C PHE A 255 -6.15 0.65 -7.14
N ILE A 256 -6.51 1.93 -7.13
CA ILE A 256 -6.74 2.69 -5.89
C ILE A 256 -8.10 2.35 -5.26
N LEU A 257 -9.13 2.14 -6.07
CA LEU A 257 -10.50 1.89 -5.65
C LEU A 257 -10.62 0.67 -4.70
N PRO A 258 -10.06 -0.51 -5.01
CA PRO A 258 -10.08 -1.63 -4.09
C PRO A 258 -9.24 -1.35 -2.84
N ASN A 259 -8.08 -0.69 -2.93
CA ASN A 259 -7.26 -0.37 -1.74
C ASN A 259 -8.06 0.45 -0.70
N VAL A 260 -8.75 1.50 -1.15
CA VAL A 260 -9.59 2.34 -0.28
C VAL A 260 -10.82 1.56 0.21
N SER A 261 -11.46 0.77 -0.65
CA SER A 261 -12.65 -0.03 -0.29
C SER A 261 -12.31 -1.12 0.73
N PHE A 262 -11.19 -1.81 0.56
CA PHE A 262 -10.63 -2.78 1.49
C PHE A 262 -10.39 -2.11 2.85
N THR A 263 -9.74 -0.96 2.86
CA THR A 263 -9.51 -0.18 4.09
C THR A 263 -10.82 0.12 4.81
N LEU A 264 -11.80 0.72 4.11
CA LEU A 264 -13.08 1.12 4.69
C LEU A 264 -13.87 -0.09 5.21
N TRP A 265 -13.90 -1.19 4.46
CA TRP A 265 -14.56 -2.41 4.91
C TRP A 265 -13.86 -3.00 6.14
N GLY A 266 -12.52 -3.05 6.13
CA GLY A 266 -11.71 -3.62 7.21
C GLY A 266 -11.87 -2.85 8.52
N VAL A 267 -11.75 -1.52 8.48
CA VAL A 267 -11.90 -0.69 9.68
C VAL A 267 -13.32 -0.74 10.21
N SER A 268 -14.33 -0.59 9.33
CA SER A 268 -15.72 -0.60 9.77
C SER A 268 -16.13 -1.94 10.38
N ARG A 269 -15.57 -3.06 9.90
CA ARG A 269 -15.74 -4.39 10.51
C ARG A 269 -14.95 -4.56 11.80
N GLY A 270 -13.71 -4.07 11.86
CA GLY A 270 -12.85 -4.16 13.04
C GLY A 270 -13.38 -3.32 14.20
N ILE A 271 -13.94 -2.14 13.95
CA ILE A 271 -14.64 -1.33 14.96
C ILE A 271 -15.91 -2.05 15.44
N LYS A 272 -16.64 -2.71 14.54
CA LYS A 272 -17.78 -3.56 14.94
C LYS A 272 -17.35 -4.67 15.90
N GLU A 273 -16.21 -5.30 15.64
CA GLU A 273 -15.66 -6.35 16.50
C GLU A 273 -15.19 -5.80 17.86
N ALA A 274 -14.48 -4.67 17.83
CA ALA A 274 -13.91 -4.06 19.03
C ALA A 274 -14.95 -3.41 19.96
N LEU A 275 -15.97 -2.75 19.39
CA LEU A 275 -16.92 -1.90 20.13
C LEU A 275 -18.38 -2.36 20.03
N GLY A 276 -18.70 -3.38 19.23
CA GLY A 276 -20.09 -3.85 19.03
C GLY A 276 -20.97 -2.94 18.16
N ILE A 277 -20.44 -1.84 17.61
CA ILE A 277 -21.20 -0.88 16.81
C ILE A 277 -21.45 -1.45 15.40
N LYS A 278 -22.70 -1.42 14.92
CA LYS A 278 -23.04 -1.94 13.59
C LYS A 278 -22.29 -1.19 12.48
N GLN A 279 -21.75 -1.93 11.52
CA GLN A 279 -20.96 -1.41 10.39
C GLN A 279 -21.64 -0.28 9.62
N LYS A 280 -22.97 -0.32 9.46
CA LYS A 280 -23.77 0.71 8.78
C LYS A 280 -23.67 2.11 9.40
N TYR A 281 -23.34 2.21 10.69
CA TYR A 281 -23.13 3.50 11.37
C TYR A 281 -21.66 3.93 11.34
N VAL A 282 -20.75 2.96 11.42
CA VAL A 282 -19.30 3.21 11.44
C VAL A 282 -18.80 3.67 10.07
N LEU A 283 -19.27 3.04 8.99
CA LEU A 283 -18.78 3.31 7.64
C LEU A 283 -18.97 4.78 7.21
N PRO A 284 -20.16 5.40 7.34
CA PRO A 284 -20.34 6.83 7.02
C PRO A 284 -19.43 7.75 7.83
N VAL A 285 -19.17 7.44 9.11
CA VAL A 285 -18.29 8.25 9.98
C VAL A 285 -16.85 8.21 9.49
N ILE A 286 -16.32 7.03 9.14
CA ILE A 286 -14.96 6.92 8.59
C ILE A 286 -14.87 7.63 7.24
N ILE A 287 -15.87 7.47 6.38
CA ILE A 287 -15.91 8.15 5.08
C ILE A 287 -15.94 9.67 5.26
N LEU A 288 -16.77 10.18 6.17
CA LEU A 288 -16.83 11.60 6.48
C LEU A 288 -15.49 12.11 7.01
N PHE A 289 -14.84 11.35 7.89
CA PHE A 289 -13.50 11.68 8.39
C PHE A 289 -12.47 11.80 7.24
N ILE A 290 -12.40 10.80 6.37
CA ILE A 290 -11.48 10.83 5.21
C ILE A 290 -11.85 11.96 4.24
N PHE A 291 -13.14 12.22 4.03
CA PHE A 291 -13.60 13.33 3.20
C PHE A 291 -13.17 14.69 3.78
N VAL A 292 -13.34 14.89 5.09
CA VAL A 292 -12.94 16.12 5.79
C VAL A 292 -11.43 16.37 5.69
N LEU A 293 -10.60 15.31 5.72
CA LEU A 293 -9.15 15.44 5.50
C LEU A 293 -8.81 16.08 4.15
N SER A 294 -9.65 15.91 3.12
CA SER A 294 -9.44 16.52 1.79
C SER A 294 -9.35 18.05 1.83
N PHE A 295 -10.04 18.71 2.76
CA PHE A 295 -10.00 20.17 2.90
C PHE A 295 -8.69 20.64 3.52
N PHE A 296 -8.06 19.81 4.36
CA PHE A 296 -6.81 20.14 5.03
C PHE A 296 -5.57 19.78 4.19
N LEU A 297 -5.68 18.77 3.32
CA LEU A 297 -4.61 18.23 2.47
C LEU A 297 -4.55 18.93 1.10
N ASN A 298 -4.40 20.25 1.12
CA ASN A 298 -4.35 21.11 -0.06
C ASN A 298 -2.93 21.37 -0.61
N ASN A 299 -1.89 20.76 -0.04
CA ASN A 299 -0.50 20.98 -0.45
C ASN A 299 0.29 19.66 -0.42
N ARG A 300 1.18 19.48 -1.41
CA ARG A 300 2.14 18.38 -1.51
C ARG A 300 2.88 18.10 -0.21
N ASN A 301 3.36 19.13 0.48
CA ASN A 301 4.16 18.94 1.71
C ASN A 301 3.36 18.20 2.78
N LYS A 302 2.07 18.50 2.92
CA LYS A 302 1.17 17.83 3.86
C LYS A 302 0.90 16.39 3.45
N ILE A 303 0.69 16.14 2.15
CA ILE A 303 0.50 14.78 1.62
C ILE A 303 1.77 13.94 1.81
N ASN A 304 2.95 14.51 1.58
CA ASN A 304 4.22 13.84 1.80
C ASN A 304 4.47 13.54 3.29
N LEU A 305 4.11 14.47 4.19
CA LEU A 305 4.15 14.24 5.64
C LEU A 305 3.23 13.08 6.03
N LEU A 306 2.00 13.07 5.50
CA LEU A 306 1.04 11.99 5.72
C LEU A 306 1.59 10.64 5.24
N ASN A 307 2.17 10.57 4.04
CA ASN A 307 2.85 9.37 3.54
C ASN A 307 3.98 8.89 4.47
N THR A 308 4.80 9.83 4.96
CA THR A 308 5.91 9.53 5.86
C THR A 308 5.41 8.96 7.20
N TRP A 309 4.39 9.59 7.79
CA TRP A 309 3.81 9.16 9.07
C TRP A 309 3.13 7.80 8.94
N THR A 310 2.33 7.59 7.90
CA THR A 310 1.70 6.30 7.59
C THR A 310 2.75 5.21 7.41
N GLY A 311 3.84 5.50 6.67
CA GLY A 311 4.97 4.58 6.51
C GLY A 311 5.66 4.22 7.82
N GLN A 312 5.92 5.21 8.69
CA GLN A 312 6.59 4.98 9.98
C GLN A 312 5.71 4.24 10.99
N ILE A 313 4.44 4.63 11.13
CA ILE A 313 3.49 3.97 12.03
C ILE A 313 3.27 2.53 11.58
N GLY A 314 3.05 2.31 10.28
CA GLY A 314 2.91 0.97 9.70
C GLY A 314 4.16 0.13 9.93
N PHE A 315 5.36 0.71 9.76
CA PHE A 315 6.60 -0.02 10.02
C PHE A 315 6.72 -0.47 11.47
N VAL A 316 6.46 0.42 12.44
CA VAL A 316 6.50 0.06 13.86
C VAL A 316 5.46 -1.02 14.17
N TYR A 317 4.23 -0.88 13.70
CA TYR A 317 3.19 -1.88 13.97
C TYR A 317 3.52 -3.24 13.35
N ILE A 318 3.95 -3.26 12.08
CA ILE A 318 4.17 -4.51 11.34
C ILE A 318 5.47 -5.18 11.76
N TYR A 319 6.59 -4.45 11.84
CA TYR A 319 7.92 -5.03 12.05
C TYR A 319 8.35 -5.10 13.52
N VAL A 320 7.70 -4.36 14.42
CA VAL A 320 8.00 -4.43 15.86
C VAL A 320 6.88 -5.15 16.60
N TYR A 321 5.65 -4.69 16.47
CA TYR A 321 4.56 -5.24 17.27
C TYR A 321 4.12 -6.65 16.86
N LEU A 322 3.92 -6.95 15.57
CA LEU A 322 3.47 -8.29 15.15
C LEU A 322 4.44 -9.42 15.55
N PRO A 323 5.77 -9.29 15.39
CA PRO A 323 6.70 -10.31 15.89
C PRO A 323 6.61 -10.50 17.41
N ILE A 324 6.47 -9.42 18.19
CA ILE A 324 6.28 -9.49 19.64
C ILE A 324 4.99 -10.23 19.98
N LEU A 325 3.89 -9.89 19.31
CA LEU A 325 2.60 -10.56 19.50
C LEU A 325 2.71 -12.06 19.20
N TRP A 326 3.36 -12.43 18.11
CA TRP A 326 3.59 -13.83 17.74
C TRP A 326 4.38 -14.60 18.80
N LEU A 327 5.45 -14.01 19.34
CA LEU A 327 6.25 -14.62 20.41
C LEU A 327 5.41 -14.82 21.70
N ILE A 328 4.64 -13.80 22.11
CA ILE A 328 3.78 -13.89 23.30
C ILE A 328 2.70 -14.96 23.10
N GLN A 329 2.04 -14.98 21.94
CA GLN A 329 1.01 -15.97 21.62
C GLN A 329 1.58 -17.40 21.65
N THR A 330 2.75 -17.61 21.03
CA THR A 330 3.42 -18.92 21.00
C THR A 330 3.82 -19.37 22.41
N ALA A 331 4.34 -18.46 23.24
CA ALA A 331 4.68 -18.76 24.64
C ALA A 331 3.45 -19.15 25.46
N LYS A 332 2.34 -18.41 25.33
CA LYS A 332 1.09 -18.73 26.04
C LYS A 332 0.50 -20.09 25.65
N ILE A 333 0.58 -20.46 24.37
CA ILE A 333 0.09 -21.76 23.91
C ILE A 333 0.96 -22.90 24.47
N LYS A 334 2.28 -22.72 24.51
CA LYS A 334 3.20 -23.71 25.11
C LYS A 334 2.99 -23.89 26.61
N LEU A 335 2.66 -22.83 27.35
CA LEU A 335 2.41 -22.90 28.80
C LEU A 335 1.05 -23.53 29.16
N ARG A 336 0.11 -23.61 28.21
CA ARG A 336 -1.20 -24.26 28.39
C ARG A 336 -1.21 -25.74 28.03
N ARG A 337 -0.17 -26.23 27.35
CA ARG A 337 0.07 -27.65 27.06
C ARG A 337 1.00 -28.22 28.10
#